data_AF-A0A2M7CSE7-F1
#
_entry.id   AF-A0A2M7CSE7-F1
#
_cell.length_a   1.000
_cell.length_b   1.000
_cell.length_c   1.000
_cell.angle_alpha   90.00
_cell.angle_beta   90.00
_cell.angle_gamma   90.00
#
_symmetry.space_group_name_H-M   'P 1'
#
loop_
_entity.id
_entity.type
_entity.pdbx_description
1 polymer ?
#
loop_
_entity_poly.entity_id
_entity_poly.type
_entity_poly.pdbx_seq_one_letter_code
_entity_poly.pdbx_strand_id
1 'polypeptide(L)' 'AAKAGMAEIHTLRETALQPYLGILAAAKNHACDLLVMASHGRRGISALVLGSETQKILAHTQLPVLVVR' A
#
# COMPACT_ATOMS: atom_id res chain seq x y z
N ALA A 1 10.27 25.42 14.18
CA ALA A 1 10.17 24.44 13.07
C ALA A 1 10.52 23.07 13.61
N ALA A 2 9.56 22.14 13.68
CA ALA A 2 9.84 20.77 14.09
C ALA A 2 10.75 20.11 13.04
N LYS A 3 11.88 19.54 13.47
CA LYS A 3 12.68 18.67 12.61
C LYS A 3 11.80 17.48 12.23
N ALA A 4 11.43 17.37 10.96
CA ALA A 4 10.96 16.09 10.43
C ALA A 4 12.08 15.08 10.68
N GLY A 5 11.83 14.07 11.52
CA GLY A 5 12.76 12.97 11.71
C GLY A 5 13.02 12.30 10.35
N MET A 6 14.28 12.00 10.05
CA MET A 6 14.60 11.19 8.87
C MET A 6 14.16 9.75 9.19
N ALA A 7 13.12 9.27 8.52
CA ALA A 7 12.76 7.86 8.59
C ALA A 7 13.79 7.03 7.82
N GLU A 8 14.16 5.87 8.34
CA GLU A 8 14.91 4.86 7.59
C GLU A 8 14.01 4.31 6.49
N ILE A 9 14.52 4.28 5.25
CA ILE A 9 13.76 3.84 4.06
C ILE A 9 14.40 2.57 3.53
N HIS A 10 13.62 1.49 3.52
CA HIS A 10 13.99 0.24 2.87
C HIS A 10 13.16 0.06 1.59
N THR A 11 13.84 -0.18 0.48
CA THR A 11 13.19 -0.48 -0.80
C THR A 11 13.28 -1.98 -1.07
N LEU A 12 12.15 -2.61 -1.37
CA LEU A 12 12.04 -4.05 -1.60
C LEU A 12 11.38 -4.33 -2.95
N ARG A 13 11.75 -5.44 -3.59
CA ARG A 13 11.11 -5.95 -4.80
C ARG A 13 10.75 -7.41 -4.59
N GLU A 14 9.46 -7.70 -4.61
CA GLU A 14 8.92 -9.05 -4.47
C GLU A 14 8.37 -9.57 -5.80
N THR A 15 8.49 -10.88 -6.03
CA THR A 15 7.85 -11.56 -7.16
C THR A 15 6.82 -12.54 -6.60
N ALA A 16 5.56 -12.36 -6.96
CA ALA A 16 4.46 -13.20 -6.55
C ALA A 16 3.52 -13.48 -7.72
N LEU A 17 2.76 -14.57 -7.64
CA LEU A 17 1.73 -14.91 -8.63
C LEU A 17 0.68 -13.81 -8.77
N GLN A 18 0.40 -13.09 -7.68
CA GLN A 18 -0.51 -11.95 -7.65
C GLN A 18 0.12 -10.80 -6.82
N PRO A 19 0.09 -9.54 -7.30
CA PRO A 19 0.76 -8.43 -6.60
C PRO A 19 0.27 -8.22 -5.16
N TYR A 20 -1.05 -8.25 -4.92
CA TYR A 20 -1.57 -8.09 -3.56
C TYR A 20 -1.05 -9.15 -2.57
N LEU A 21 -0.82 -10.40 -3.00
CA LEU A 21 -0.26 -11.44 -2.14
C LEU A 21 1.19 -11.13 -1.74
N GLY A 22 1.99 -10.65 -2.69
CA GLY A 22 3.36 -10.21 -2.41
C GLY A 22 3.41 -9.06 -1.41
N ILE A 23 2.51 -8.09 -1.54
CA ILE A 23 2.41 -6.95 -0.61
C ILE A 23 2.00 -7.42 0.80
N LEU A 24 1.00 -8.31 0.92
CA LEU A 24 0.57 -8.83 2.23
C LEU A 24 1.66 -9.69 2.89
N ALA A 25 2.37 -10.50 2.12
CA ALA A 25 3.48 -11.30 2.62
C ALA A 25 4.63 -10.40 3.12
N ALA A 26 5.02 -9.39 2.34
CA ALA A 26 6.03 -8.42 2.76
C ALA A 26 5.60 -7.68 4.03
N ALA A 27 4.37 -7.18 4.09
CA ALA A 27 3.86 -6.47 5.27
C ALA A 27 3.93 -7.35 6.54
N LYS A 28 3.58 -8.64 6.42
CA LYS A 28 3.69 -9.60 7.51
C LYS A 28 5.15 -9.87 7.90
N ASN A 29 6.02 -10.11 6.93
CA ASN A 29 7.44 -10.44 7.16
C ASN A 29 8.22 -9.30 7.79
N HIS A 30 7.84 -8.06 7.49
CA HIS A 30 8.45 -6.84 8.03
C HIS A 30 7.69 -6.26 9.22
N ALA A 31 6.69 -6.98 9.75
CA ALA A 31 5.87 -6.57 10.89
C ALA A 31 5.30 -5.13 10.76
N CYS A 32 4.83 -4.79 9.56
CA CYS A 32 4.23 -3.48 9.31
C CYS A 32 2.92 -3.32 10.07
N ASP A 33 2.66 -2.10 10.55
CA ASP A 33 1.46 -1.70 11.29
C ASP A 33 0.47 -0.88 10.45
N LEU A 34 0.90 -0.40 9.28
CA LEU A 34 0.10 0.37 8.33
C LEU A 34 0.51 0.03 6.89
N LEU A 35 -0.48 -0.12 6.02
CA LEU A 35 -0.27 -0.17 4.56
C LEU A 35 -0.63 1.17 3.94
N VAL A 36 0.34 1.82 3.28
CA VAL A 36 0.09 3.02 2.47
C VAL A 36 0.11 2.64 1.01
N MET A 37 -1.01 2.85 0.32
CA MET A 37 -1.13 2.56 -1.10
C MET A 37 -1.43 3.83 -1.89
N ALA A 38 -0.60 4.12 -2.90
CA ALA A 38 -0.90 5.15 -3.87
C ALA A 38 -1.77 4.59 -5.00
N SER A 39 -2.88 5.24 -5.30
CA SER A 39 -3.62 5.00 -6.54
C SER A 39 -3.06 5.90 -7.66
N HIS A 40 -2.86 5.36 -8.86
CA HIS A 40 -2.42 6.18 -9.99
C HIS A 40 -3.45 7.29 -10.27
N GLY A 41 -2.96 8.50 -10.57
CA GLY A 41 -3.70 9.75 -10.80
C GLY A 41 -4.71 9.72 -11.94
N ARG A 42 -5.75 8.91 -11.78
CA ARG A 42 -6.92 8.82 -12.63
C ARG A 42 -7.73 10.12 -12.50
N ARG A 43 -8.18 10.67 -13.63
CA ARG A 43 -8.93 11.95 -13.71
C ARG A 43 -10.43 11.69 -13.86
N GLY A 44 -11.27 12.62 -13.40
CA GLY A 44 -12.73 12.51 -13.49
C GLY A 44 -13.31 11.37 -12.63
N ILE A 45 -14.39 10.72 -13.09
CA ILE A 45 -15.11 9.66 -12.36
C ILE A 45 -14.17 8.47 -12.05
N SER A 46 -13.18 8.21 -12.91
CA SER A 46 -12.18 7.17 -12.71
C SER A 46 -11.26 7.41 -11.50
N ALA A 47 -11.18 8.65 -11.01
CA ALA A 47 -10.55 8.97 -9.75
C ALA A 47 -11.32 8.32 -8.58
N LEU A 48 -12.65 8.29 -8.62
CA LEU A 48 -13.47 7.82 -7.49
C LEU A 48 -13.37 6.29 -7.29
N VAL A 49 -12.89 5.56 -8.30
CA VAL A 49 -12.74 4.11 -8.24
C VAL A 49 -11.42 3.75 -7.56
N LEU A 50 -11.42 2.78 -6.65
CA LEU A 50 -10.20 2.20 -6.05
C LEU A 50 -9.48 1.29 -7.05
N GLY A 51 -8.15 1.21 -7.01
CA GLY A 51 -7.37 0.27 -7.84
C GLY A 51 -7.70 -1.20 -7.54
N SER A 52 -7.57 -2.10 -8.53
CA SER A 52 -7.89 -3.53 -8.35
C SER A 52 -7.07 -4.17 -7.23
N GLU A 53 -5.80 -3.80 -7.10
CA GLU A 53 -4.93 -4.31 -6.05
C GLU A 53 -5.30 -3.72 -4.69
N THR A 54 -5.66 -2.43 -4.63
CA THR A 54 -6.16 -1.81 -3.40
C THR A 54 -7.44 -2.49 -2.90
N GLN A 55 -8.38 -2.80 -3.79
CA GLN A 55 -9.60 -3.52 -3.41
C GLN A 55 -9.30 -4.91 -2.87
N LYS A 56 -8.39 -5.66 -3.51
CA LYS A 56 -7.97 -6.98 -3.03
C LYS A 56 -7.29 -6.87 -1.66
N ILE A 57 -6.41 -5.89 -1.44
CA ILE A 57 -5.77 -5.70 -0.14
C ILE A 57 -6.81 -5.39 0.93
N LEU A 58 -7.71 -4.43 0.69
CA LEU A 58 -8.77 -4.07 1.64
C LEU A 58 -9.66 -5.26 2.01
N ALA A 59 -9.88 -6.20 1.08
CA ALA A 59 -10.67 -7.40 1.34
C ALA A 59 -9.93 -8.50 2.13
N HIS A 60 -8.59 -8.45 2.22
CA HIS A 60 -7.78 -9.57 2.72
C HIS A 60 -6.81 -9.21 3.87
N THR A 61 -6.72 -7.95 4.28
CA THR A 61 -5.85 -7.52 5.39
C THR A 61 -6.65 -7.04 6.60
N GLN A 62 -6.07 -7.21 7.79
CA GLN A 62 -6.54 -6.59 9.02
C GLN A 62 -5.73 -5.32 9.37
N LEU A 63 -4.62 -5.07 8.68
CA LEU A 63 -3.84 -3.85 8.87
C LEU A 63 -4.66 -2.64 8.40
N PRO A 64 -4.60 -1.51 9.12
CA PRO A 64 -5.07 -0.24 8.60
C PRO A 64 -4.49 0.02 7.20
N VAL A 65 -5.33 0.50 6.28
CA VAL A 65 -4.91 0.83 4.91
C VAL A 65 -5.20 2.31 4.64
N LEU A 66 -4.15 3.09 4.43
CA LEU A 66 -4.24 4.46 3.97
C LEU A 66 -4.09 4.51 2.44
N VAL A 67 -5.15 4.91 1.75
CA VAL A 67 -5.12 5.10 0.30
C VAL A 67 -4.89 6.57 0.01
N VAL A 68 -3.74 6.88 -0.59
CA VAL A 68 -3.37 8.24 -1.01
C VAL A 68 -3.64 8.45 -2.50
N ARG A 69 -4.02 9.69 -2.84
CA ARG A 69 -4.48 10.13 -4.16
C ARG A 69 -3.58 11.21 -4.72
#